data_AF-A0A7K2MTV2-F1
#
_entry.id   AF-A0A7K2MTV2-F1
#
_cell.length_a   1.000
_cell.length_b   1.000
_cell.length_c   1.000
_cell.angle_alpha   90.00
_cell.angle_beta   90.00
_cell.angle_gamma   90.00
#
_symmetry.space_group_name_H-M   'P 1'
#
loop_
_entity.id
_entity.type
_entity.pdbx_description
1 polymer ?
#
loop_
_entity_poly.entity_id
_entity_poly.type
_entity_poly.pdbx_seq_one_letter_code
_entity_poly.pdbx_strand_id
1 'polypeptide(L)'
;DAGKPDVARAVDDVKRLLDEGRITQAVDVLGAILPAAAEQHGERSPVVRTLRKQYAATLMNDGQYRRALPELRRLADERAAEAGQADPQSLRHRYDAAQCLEALGEPAAALTEYRALLPYYENQYVAGDPDLAHDVRRRIGHLLLALGDRAAAHDTLARLLHDVERVHGPGHPLAADIRRTLQWLGRMHG
;
A
#
# COMPACT_ATOMS: atom_id res chain seq x y z
N ASP A 1 -10.91 -41.21 1.82
CA ASP A 1 -11.41 -39.99 2.49
C ASP A 1 -10.24 -39.04 2.63
N ALA A 2 -10.01 -38.21 1.61
CA ALA A 2 -8.88 -37.28 1.62
C ALA A 2 -9.25 -36.15 2.59
N GLY A 3 -8.55 -36.11 3.73
CA GLY A 3 -8.85 -35.20 4.83
C GLY A 3 -9.02 -33.77 4.33
N LYS A 4 -10.18 -33.18 4.61
CA LYS A 4 -10.47 -31.79 4.24
C LYS A 4 -9.36 -30.88 4.78
N PRO A 5 -8.90 -29.91 3.99
CA PRO A 5 -7.86 -28.99 4.42
C PRO A 5 -8.27 -28.27 5.71
N ASP A 6 -7.47 -28.43 6.76
CA ASP A 6 -7.75 -27.87 8.07
C ASP A 6 -7.30 -26.40 8.14
N VAL A 7 -8.23 -25.51 7.83
CA VAL A 7 -8.02 -24.07 7.87
C VAL A 7 -7.65 -23.59 9.27
N ALA A 8 -8.24 -24.16 10.32
CA ALA A 8 -7.97 -23.74 11.69
C ALA A 8 -6.52 -24.05 12.08
N ARG A 9 -6.08 -25.27 11.81
CA ARG A 9 -4.68 -25.67 12.03
C ARG A 9 -3.70 -24.82 11.23
N ALA A 10 -4.01 -24.52 9.97
CA ALA A 10 -3.15 -23.67 9.15
C ALA A 10 -3.00 -22.25 9.74
N VAL A 11 -4.08 -21.68 10.29
CA VAL A 11 -4.03 -20.37 10.96
C VAL A 11 -3.15 -20.42 12.22
N ASP A 12 -3.26 -21.48 13.02
CA ASP A 12 -2.42 -21.65 14.21
C ASP A 12 -0.94 -21.81 13.85
N ASP A 13 -0.63 -22.57 12.78
CA ASP A 13 0.72 -22.74 12.26
C ASP A 13 1.29 -21.41 11.73
N VAL A 14 0.50 -20.63 11.01
CA VAL A 14 0.88 -19.30 10.52
C VAL A 14 1.22 -18.39 11.69
N LYS A 15 0.37 -18.34 12.72
CA LYS A 15 0.61 -17.49 13.90
C LYS A 15 1.96 -17.84 14.55
N ARG A 16 2.20 -19.14 14.80
CA ARG A 16 3.46 -19.61 15.37
C ARG A 16 4.67 -19.23 14.50
N LEU A 17 4.58 -19.41 13.17
CA LEU A 17 5.66 -19.04 12.25
C LEU A 17 5.95 -17.53 12.27
N LEU A 18 4.92 -16.69 12.35
CA LEU A 18 5.09 -15.24 12.44
C LEU A 18 5.74 -14.82 13.77
N ASP A 19 5.33 -15.43 14.88
CA ASP A 19 5.92 -15.21 16.21
C ASP A 19 7.41 -15.62 16.23
N GLU A 20 7.78 -16.66 15.47
CA GLU A 20 9.17 -17.12 15.28
C GLU A 20 9.96 -16.28 14.23
N GLY A 21 9.33 -15.28 13.59
CA GLY A 21 9.95 -14.46 12.53
C GLY A 21 10.15 -15.18 11.19
N ARG A 22 9.52 -16.34 11.00
CA ARG A 22 9.63 -17.20 9.82
C ARG A 22 8.62 -16.81 8.74
N ILE A 23 8.73 -15.56 8.29
CA ILE A 23 7.73 -14.89 7.43
C ILE A 23 7.51 -15.64 6.12
N THR A 24 8.56 -16.03 5.39
CA THR A 24 8.44 -16.76 4.12
C THR A 24 7.68 -18.08 4.27
N GLN A 25 7.88 -18.81 5.37
CA GLN A 25 7.16 -20.06 5.61
C GLN A 25 5.69 -19.80 5.96
N ALA A 26 5.37 -18.71 6.65
CA ALA A 26 4.00 -18.29 6.86
C ALA A 26 3.31 -17.93 5.52
N VAL A 27 4.02 -17.28 4.59
CA VAL A 27 3.53 -17.04 3.22
C VAL A 27 3.18 -18.35 2.52
N ASP A 28 4.05 -19.36 2.61
CA ASP A 28 3.83 -20.64 1.94
C ASP A 28 2.61 -21.39 2.49
N VAL A 29 2.44 -21.41 3.83
CA VAL A 29 1.25 -22.01 4.46
C VAL A 29 -0.02 -21.28 4.04
N LEU A 30 -0.02 -19.94 4.08
CA LEU A 30 -1.17 -19.13 3.66
C LEU A 30 -1.52 -19.33 2.18
N GLY A 31 -0.50 -19.36 1.31
CA GLY A 31 -0.68 -19.58 -0.13
C GLY A 31 -1.21 -20.98 -0.45
N ALA A 32 -0.83 -21.99 0.33
CA ALA A 32 -1.30 -23.36 0.17
C ALA A 32 -2.75 -23.55 0.67
N ILE A 33 -3.12 -22.92 1.79
CA ILE A 33 -4.45 -23.12 2.39
C ILE A 33 -5.55 -22.25 1.74
N LEU A 34 -5.20 -21.09 1.18
CA LEU A 34 -6.18 -20.14 0.66
C LEU A 34 -7.09 -20.72 -0.45
N PRO A 35 -6.58 -21.43 -1.48
CA PRO A 35 -7.43 -22.03 -2.52
C PRO A 35 -8.37 -23.11 -1.94
N ALA A 36 -7.84 -23.94 -1.05
CA ALA A 36 -8.60 -24.97 -0.34
C ALA A 36 -9.74 -24.37 0.49
N ALA A 37 -9.48 -23.30 1.23
CA ALA A 37 -10.50 -22.57 1.98
C ALA A 37 -11.55 -21.95 1.05
N ALA A 38 -11.14 -21.46 -0.12
CA ALA A 38 -12.04 -20.90 -1.12
C ALA A 38 -12.97 -21.93 -1.75
N GLU A 39 -12.48 -23.14 -2.02
CA GLU A 39 -13.29 -24.27 -2.49
C GLU A 39 -14.30 -24.71 -1.42
N GLN A 40 -13.88 -24.77 -0.15
CA GLN A 40 -14.71 -25.26 0.95
C GLN A 40 -15.77 -24.26 1.42
N HIS A 41 -15.42 -22.98 1.53
CA HIS A 41 -16.27 -21.96 2.14
C HIS A 41 -16.84 -20.96 1.12
N GLY A 42 -16.32 -20.96 -0.11
CA GLY A 42 -16.65 -20.00 -1.15
C GLY A 42 -15.72 -18.79 -1.15
N GLU A 43 -15.37 -18.32 -2.35
CA GLU A 43 -14.45 -17.20 -2.61
C GLU A 43 -14.77 -15.89 -1.89
N ARG A 44 -16.07 -15.65 -1.61
CA ARG A 44 -16.55 -14.44 -0.95
C ARG A 44 -16.84 -14.63 0.55
N SER A 45 -16.47 -15.78 1.11
CA SER A 45 -16.73 -16.05 2.54
C SER A 45 -15.86 -15.20 3.46
N PRO A 46 -16.36 -14.85 4.67
CA PRO A 46 -15.56 -14.11 5.65
C PRO A 46 -14.25 -14.79 6.03
N VAL A 47 -14.24 -16.14 6.05
CA VAL A 47 -13.04 -16.94 6.36
C VAL A 47 -11.97 -16.74 5.28
N VAL A 48 -12.34 -16.88 4.00
CA VAL A 48 -11.42 -16.71 2.88
C VAL A 48 -10.92 -15.28 2.79
N ARG A 49 -11.79 -14.29 3.02
CA ARG A 49 -11.37 -12.89 3.06
C ARG A 49 -10.36 -12.63 4.18
N THR A 50 -10.58 -13.20 5.37
CA THR A 50 -9.65 -13.07 6.50
C THR A 50 -8.29 -13.68 6.18
N LEU A 51 -8.27 -14.90 5.62
CA LEU A 51 -7.03 -15.54 5.16
C LEU A 51 -6.33 -14.73 4.07
N ARG A 52 -7.08 -14.19 3.09
CA ARG A 52 -6.53 -13.38 2.01
C ARG A 52 -5.89 -12.09 2.54
N LYS A 53 -6.51 -11.44 3.53
CA LYS A 53 -5.94 -10.28 4.23
C LYS A 53 -4.62 -10.63 4.92
N GLN A 54 -4.57 -11.74 5.65
CA GLN A 54 -3.34 -12.20 6.28
C GLN A 54 -2.26 -12.50 5.23
N TYR A 55 -2.61 -13.24 4.18
CA TYR A 55 -1.70 -13.57 3.09
C TYR A 55 -1.13 -12.34 2.41
N ALA A 56 -1.95 -11.37 2.02
CA ALA A 56 -1.51 -10.12 1.43
C ALA A 56 -0.54 -9.35 2.36
N ALA A 57 -0.87 -9.24 3.65
CA ALA A 57 -0.02 -8.58 4.63
C ALA A 57 1.31 -9.31 4.84
N THR A 58 1.32 -10.64 4.92
CA THR A 58 2.54 -11.43 5.04
C THR A 58 3.40 -11.33 3.79
N LEU A 59 2.79 -11.33 2.60
CA LEU A 59 3.50 -11.10 1.33
C LEU A 59 4.17 -9.72 1.30
N MET A 60 3.50 -8.68 1.78
CA MET A 60 4.08 -7.33 1.90
C MET A 60 5.29 -7.31 2.83
N ASN A 61 5.17 -7.96 4.00
CA ASN A 61 6.26 -8.05 4.98
C ASN A 61 7.47 -8.84 4.46
N ASP A 62 7.22 -9.88 3.64
CA ASP A 62 8.27 -10.69 3.00
C ASP A 62 8.86 -10.05 1.74
N GLY A 63 8.33 -8.90 1.30
CA GLY A 63 8.76 -8.21 0.07
C GLY A 63 8.29 -8.88 -1.23
N GLN A 64 7.32 -9.79 -1.17
CA GLN A 64 6.79 -10.51 -2.33
C GLN A 64 5.71 -9.71 -3.07
N TYR A 65 6.05 -8.49 -3.48
CA TYR A 65 5.13 -7.49 -4.05
C TYR A 65 4.36 -7.97 -5.28
N ARG A 66 4.99 -8.78 -6.15
CA ARG A 66 4.34 -9.35 -7.34
C ARG A 66 3.15 -10.24 -6.99
N ARG A 67 3.23 -10.98 -5.88
CA ARG A 67 2.15 -11.83 -5.35
C ARG A 67 1.16 -11.02 -4.52
N ALA A 68 1.62 -9.99 -3.79
CA ALA A 68 0.76 -9.15 -2.95
C ALA A 68 -0.22 -8.31 -3.78
N LEU A 69 0.24 -7.73 -4.89
CA LEU A 69 -0.55 -6.82 -5.72
C LEU A 69 -1.94 -7.34 -6.13
N PRO A 70 -2.10 -8.53 -6.73
CA PRO A 70 -3.43 -9.04 -7.10
C PRO A 70 -4.33 -9.28 -5.88
N GLU A 71 -3.78 -9.69 -4.75
CA GLU A 71 -4.54 -9.91 -3.52
C GLU A 71 -5.05 -8.61 -2.91
N LEU A 72 -4.20 -7.58 -2.87
CA LEU A 72 -4.54 -6.24 -2.40
C LEU A 72 -5.61 -5.59 -3.27
N ARG A 73 -5.49 -5.68 -4.61
CA ARG A 73 -6.53 -5.18 -5.54
C ARG A 73 -7.87 -5.85 -5.31
N ARG A 74 -7.87 -7.19 -5.16
CA ARG A 74 -9.10 -7.94 -4.87
C ARG A 74 -9.74 -7.52 -3.55
N LEU A 75 -8.95 -7.36 -2.49
CA LEU A 75 -9.43 -6.91 -1.19
C LEU A 75 -9.98 -5.48 -1.25
N ALA A 76 -9.33 -4.60 -2.01
CA ALA A 76 -9.80 -3.24 -2.25
C ALA A 76 -11.17 -3.23 -2.97
N ASP A 77 -11.28 -3.98 -4.07
CA ASP A 77 -12.48 -4.05 -4.90
C ASP A 77 -13.67 -4.64 -4.13
N GLU A 78 -13.46 -5.74 -3.41
CA GLU A 78 -14.49 -6.36 -2.57
C GLU A 78 -15.00 -5.38 -1.51
N ARG A 79 -14.08 -4.66 -0.85
CA ARG A 79 -14.45 -3.72 0.19
C ARG A 79 -15.17 -2.49 -0.37
N ALA A 80 -14.74 -2.00 -1.53
CA ALA A 80 -15.38 -0.89 -2.21
C ALA A 80 -16.77 -1.25 -2.73
N ALA A 81 -16.98 -2.50 -3.19
CA ALA A 81 -18.29 -2.99 -3.58
C ALA A 81 -19.28 -3.07 -2.40
N GLU A 82 -18.77 -3.32 -1.19
CA GLU A 82 -19.61 -3.47 0.01
C GLU A 82 -19.92 -2.16 0.73
N ALA A 83 -18.96 -1.24 0.83
CA ALA A 83 -19.11 0.00 1.60
C ALA A 83 -18.80 1.28 0.83
N GLY A 84 -18.58 1.17 -0.49
CA GLY A 84 -18.30 2.30 -1.36
C GLY A 84 -16.81 2.59 -1.54
N GLN A 85 -16.51 3.33 -2.59
CA GLN A 85 -15.14 3.66 -3.03
C GLN A 85 -14.33 4.47 -2.02
N ALA A 86 -15.01 5.11 -1.06
CA ALA A 86 -14.42 5.93 -0.01
C ALA A 86 -14.10 5.12 1.26
N ASP A 87 -14.35 3.81 1.28
CA ASP A 87 -14.10 3.00 2.46
C ASP A 87 -12.61 3.01 2.88
N PRO A 88 -12.28 3.32 4.14
CA PRO A 88 -10.89 3.43 4.59
C PRO A 88 -10.05 2.16 4.42
N GLN A 89 -10.64 0.98 4.54
CA GLN A 89 -9.92 -0.29 4.34
C GLN A 89 -9.66 -0.54 2.85
N SER A 90 -10.62 -0.21 1.99
CA SER A 90 -10.40 -0.26 0.54
C SER A 90 -9.27 0.69 0.12
N LEU A 91 -9.30 1.95 0.59
CA LEU A 91 -8.27 2.95 0.30
C LEU A 91 -6.89 2.48 0.79
N ARG A 92 -6.82 1.87 1.98
CA ARG A 92 -5.57 1.29 2.50
C ARG A 92 -5.02 0.20 1.59
N HIS A 93 -5.85 -0.76 1.17
CA HIS A 93 -5.41 -1.82 0.25
C HIS A 93 -4.95 -1.27 -1.11
N ARG A 94 -5.59 -0.21 -1.62
CA ARG A 94 -5.13 0.49 -2.83
C ARG A 94 -3.80 1.22 -2.63
N TYR A 95 -3.58 1.83 -1.46
CA TYR A 95 -2.30 2.44 -1.12
C TYR A 95 -1.17 1.39 -1.06
N ASP A 96 -1.42 0.24 -0.42
CA ASP A 96 -0.46 -0.88 -0.39
C ASP A 96 -0.20 -1.44 -1.79
N ALA A 97 -1.22 -1.49 -2.65
CA ALA A 97 -1.07 -1.88 -4.05
C ALA A 97 -0.22 -0.87 -4.85
N ALA A 98 -0.36 0.43 -4.59
CA ALA A 98 0.50 1.46 -5.17
C ALA A 98 1.97 1.28 -4.73
N GLN A 99 2.20 0.94 -3.45
CA GLN A 99 3.55 0.63 -2.96
C GLN A 99 4.14 -0.61 -3.63
N CYS A 100 3.32 -1.64 -3.91
CA CYS A 100 3.76 -2.80 -4.69
C CYS A 100 4.25 -2.37 -6.08
N LEU A 101 3.50 -1.49 -6.75
CA LEU A 101 3.86 -1.00 -8.09
C LEU A 101 5.18 -0.22 -8.05
N GLU A 102 5.43 0.59 -7.03
CA GLU A 102 6.74 1.25 -6.85
C GLU A 102 7.87 0.23 -6.73
N ALA A 103 7.70 -0.78 -5.85
CA ALA A 103 8.73 -1.80 -5.61
C ALA A 103 8.96 -2.72 -6.82
N LEU A 104 7.96 -2.87 -7.69
CA LEU A 104 8.06 -3.62 -8.94
C LEU A 104 8.66 -2.81 -10.10
N GLY A 105 8.96 -1.52 -9.89
CA GLY A 105 9.52 -0.65 -10.92
C GLY A 105 8.47 -0.20 -11.94
N GLU A 106 7.21 -0.04 -11.52
CA GLU A 106 6.09 0.42 -12.36
C GLU A 106 5.64 1.85 -11.97
N PRO A 107 6.49 2.88 -12.14
CA PRO A 107 6.24 4.21 -11.58
C PRO A 107 5.01 4.92 -12.18
N ALA A 108 4.69 4.68 -13.46
CA ALA A 108 3.51 5.25 -14.10
C ALA A 108 2.20 4.70 -13.51
N ALA A 109 2.16 3.40 -13.24
CA ALA A 109 1.01 2.76 -12.61
C ALA A 109 0.85 3.20 -11.15
N ALA A 110 1.96 3.24 -10.38
CA ALA A 110 1.96 3.75 -9.01
C ALA A 110 1.48 5.20 -8.94
N LEU A 111 1.97 6.07 -9.84
CA LEU A 111 1.56 7.48 -9.90
C LEU A 111 0.06 7.63 -10.15
N THR A 112 -0.51 6.78 -11.01
CA THR A 112 -1.94 6.78 -11.31
C THR A 112 -2.77 6.43 -10.06
N GLU A 113 -2.37 5.40 -9.32
CA GLU A 113 -3.05 5.01 -8.07
C GLU A 113 -2.93 6.10 -6.99
N TYR A 114 -1.74 6.66 -6.78
CA TYR A 114 -1.56 7.71 -5.78
C TYR A 114 -2.36 8.98 -6.10
N ARG A 115 -2.44 9.38 -7.37
CA ARG A 115 -3.30 10.50 -7.79
C ARG A 115 -4.78 10.22 -7.55
N ALA A 116 -5.22 8.98 -7.72
CA ALA A 116 -6.60 8.58 -7.44
C ALA A 116 -6.90 8.56 -5.94
N LEU A 117 -5.92 8.23 -5.10
CA LEU A 117 -6.07 8.17 -3.64
C LEU A 117 -6.01 9.54 -2.95
N LEU A 118 -5.17 10.45 -3.47
CA LEU A 118 -4.88 11.73 -2.81
C LEU A 118 -6.14 12.52 -2.41
N PRO A 119 -7.18 12.68 -3.26
CA PRO A 119 -8.38 13.44 -2.87
C PRO A 119 -9.13 12.86 -1.66
N TYR A 120 -9.03 11.55 -1.40
CA TYR A 120 -9.67 10.92 -0.25
C TYR A 120 -8.94 11.25 1.05
N TYR A 121 -7.61 11.28 1.02
CA TYR A 121 -6.78 11.60 2.19
C TYR A 121 -6.72 13.09 2.49
N GLU A 122 -6.87 13.96 1.47
CA GLU A 122 -7.00 15.40 1.66
C GLU A 122 -8.38 15.80 2.19
N ASN A 123 -9.41 14.97 1.97
CA ASN A 123 -10.77 15.27 2.40
C ASN A 123 -11.05 14.82 3.84
N GLN A 124 -11.12 15.80 4.73
CA GLN A 124 -11.40 15.67 6.16
C GLN A 124 -12.69 14.89 6.48
N TYR A 125 -13.69 14.95 5.60
CA TYR A 125 -14.99 14.31 5.80
C TYR A 125 -15.06 12.87 5.24
N VAL A 126 -13.99 12.40 4.61
CA VAL A 126 -13.95 11.07 3.98
C VAL A 126 -12.94 10.17 4.66
N ALA A 127 -11.65 10.41 4.44
CA ALA A 127 -10.57 9.64 5.02
C ALA A 127 -9.40 10.58 5.37
N GLY A 128 -9.75 11.76 5.87
CA GLY A 128 -8.81 12.83 6.18
C GLY A 128 -7.68 12.37 7.07
N ASP A 129 -6.48 12.34 6.51
CA ASP A 129 -5.25 11.99 7.20
C ASP A 129 -4.13 12.87 6.60
N PRO A 130 -3.87 14.05 7.22
CA PRO A 130 -2.89 15.00 6.70
C PRO A 130 -1.50 14.39 6.53
N ASP A 131 -1.09 13.52 7.44
CA ASP A 131 0.23 12.88 7.39
C ASP A 131 0.31 11.89 6.22
N LEU A 132 -0.74 11.11 6.00
CA LEU A 132 -0.83 10.21 4.85
C LEU A 132 -0.94 10.99 3.52
N ALA A 133 -1.69 12.09 3.49
CA ALA A 133 -1.76 12.98 2.32
C ALA A 133 -0.38 13.58 2.00
N HIS A 134 0.38 14.01 3.02
CA HIS A 134 1.75 14.47 2.86
C HIS A 134 2.67 13.37 2.29
N ASP A 135 2.58 12.14 2.80
CA ASP A 135 3.37 11.02 2.27
C ASP A 135 3.00 10.69 0.81
N VAL A 136 1.71 10.65 0.47
CA VAL A 136 1.24 10.41 -0.91
C VAL A 136 1.75 11.51 -1.85
N ARG A 137 1.70 12.79 -1.46
CA ARG A 137 2.24 13.90 -2.26
C ARG A 137 3.75 13.78 -2.45
N ARG A 138 4.50 13.33 -1.43
CA ARG A 138 5.94 13.07 -1.54
C ARG A 138 6.22 11.97 -2.56
N ARG A 139 5.49 10.84 -2.48
CA ARG A 139 5.62 9.73 -3.42
C ARG A 139 5.31 10.16 -4.85
N ILE A 140 4.23 10.92 -5.07
CA ILE A 140 3.92 11.52 -6.37
C ILE A 140 5.09 12.36 -6.89
N GLY A 141 5.68 13.21 -6.05
CA GLY A 141 6.85 14.01 -6.41
C GLY A 141 8.05 13.15 -6.87
N HIS A 142 8.38 12.10 -6.12
CA HIS A 142 9.46 11.18 -6.48
C HIS A 142 9.17 10.35 -7.73
N LEU A 143 7.93 9.92 -7.93
CA LEU A 143 7.52 9.18 -9.12
C LEU A 143 7.59 10.04 -10.38
N LEU A 144 7.23 11.32 -10.28
CA LEU A 144 7.41 12.28 -11.37
C LEU A 144 8.89 12.44 -11.73
N LEU A 145 9.80 12.44 -10.75
CA LEU A 145 11.24 12.42 -11.01
C LEU A 145 11.69 11.16 -11.72
N ALA A 146 11.22 9.99 -11.28
CA ALA A 146 11.54 8.71 -11.91
C ALA A 146 11.06 8.64 -13.37
N LEU A 147 9.94 9.31 -13.67
CA LEU A 147 9.38 9.45 -15.02
C LEU A 147 10.01 10.59 -15.84
N GLY A 148 10.93 11.37 -15.26
CA GLY A 148 11.63 12.47 -15.92
C GLY A 148 10.89 13.81 -15.93
N ASP A 149 9.69 13.90 -15.36
CA ASP A 149 8.91 15.13 -15.25
C ASP A 149 9.39 15.98 -14.05
N ARG A 150 10.56 16.60 -14.23
CA ARG A 150 11.23 17.40 -13.19
C ARG A 150 10.43 18.63 -12.79
N ALA A 151 9.71 19.25 -13.73
CA ALA A 151 8.93 20.45 -13.47
C ALA A 151 7.72 20.12 -12.58
N ALA A 152 6.92 19.10 -12.92
CA ALA A 152 5.80 18.71 -12.09
C ALA A 152 6.24 18.15 -10.73
N ALA A 153 7.39 17.47 -10.68
CA ALA A 153 7.98 17.02 -9.43
C ALA A 153 8.35 18.20 -8.52
N HIS A 154 9.05 19.21 -9.07
CA HIS A 154 9.40 20.42 -8.35
C HIS A 154 8.16 21.12 -7.77
N ASP A 155 7.12 21.34 -8.58
CA ASP A 155 5.91 22.03 -8.15
C ASP A 155 5.11 21.25 -7.09
N THR A 156 5.08 19.92 -7.22
CA THR A 156 4.46 19.05 -6.21
C THR A 156 5.22 19.12 -4.89
N LEU A 157 6.54 18.98 -4.93
CA LEU A 157 7.39 18.96 -3.74
C LEU A 157 7.48 20.34 -3.06
N ALA A 158 7.49 21.44 -3.83
CA ALA A 158 7.51 22.80 -3.29
C ALA A 158 6.22 23.12 -2.52
N ARG A 159 5.05 22.76 -3.07
CA ARG A 159 3.76 22.91 -2.36
C ARG A 159 3.72 22.04 -1.10
N LEU A 160 4.20 20.79 -1.18
CA LEU A 160 4.27 19.92 -0.03
C LEU A 160 5.19 20.49 1.07
N LEU A 161 6.35 21.03 0.71
CA LEU A 161 7.26 21.65 1.67
C LEU A 161 6.56 22.78 2.42
N HIS A 162 5.88 23.67 1.70
CA HIS A 162 5.12 24.77 2.32
C HIS A 162 4.09 24.25 3.33
N ASP A 163 3.31 23.23 2.97
CA ASP A 163 2.29 22.66 3.85
C ASP A 163 2.89 21.99 5.09
N VAL A 164 3.96 21.21 4.93
CA VAL A 164 4.64 20.52 6.03
C VAL A 164 5.29 21.53 6.99
N GLU A 165 5.95 22.57 6.47
CA GLU A 165 6.54 23.63 7.29
C GLU A 165 5.49 24.40 8.07
N ARG A 166 4.32 24.66 7.48
CA ARG A 166 3.21 25.33 8.15
C ARG A 166 2.62 24.50 9.30
N VAL A 167 2.53 23.18 9.15
CA VAL A 167 1.90 22.29 10.14
C VAL A 167 2.89 21.84 11.21
N HIS A 168 4.11 21.44 10.83
CA HIS A 168 5.08 20.80 11.73
C HIS A 168 6.33 21.65 12.00
N GLY A 169 6.48 22.77 11.30
CA GLY A 169 7.66 23.63 11.38
C GLY A 169 8.81 23.20 10.44
N PRO A 170 9.77 24.10 10.20
CA PRO A 170 10.85 23.90 9.22
C PRO A 170 11.89 22.85 9.60
N GLY A 171 11.96 22.47 10.88
CA GLY A 171 12.86 21.44 11.41
C GLY A 171 12.33 20.01 11.29
N HIS A 172 11.10 19.82 10.80
CA HIS A 172 10.52 18.49 10.65
C HIS A 172 11.32 17.64 9.64
N PRO A 173 11.61 16.35 9.93
CA PRO A 173 12.42 15.50 9.05
C PRO A 173 11.92 15.46 7.60
N LEU A 174 10.61 15.39 7.39
CA LEU A 174 10.01 15.41 6.05
C LEU A 174 10.31 16.71 5.30
N ALA A 175 10.25 17.86 5.97
CA ALA A 175 10.58 19.15 5.35
C ALA A 175 12.07 19.21 4.95
N ALA A 176 12.95 18.71 5.80
CA ALA A 176 14.38 18.63 5.51
C ALA A 176 14.66 17.73 4.27
N ASP A 177 13.99 16.57 4.19
CA ASP A 177 14.10 15.67 3.05
C ASP A 177 13.65 16.32 1.73
N ILE A 178 12.46 16.94 1.74
CA ILE A 178 11.93 17.61 0.54
C ILE A 178 12.85 18.74 0.10
N ARG A 179 13.39 19.53 1.04
CA ARG A 179 14.31 20.63 0.73
C ARG A 179 15.59 20.13 0.06
N ARG A 180 16.15 18.99 0.52
CA ARG A 180 17.31 18.37 -0.12
C ARG A 180 17.00 17.98 -1.57
N THR A 181 15.85 17.37 -1.83
CA THR A 181 15.42 17.00 -3.18
C THR A 181 15.25 18.23 -4.08
N LEU A 182 14.61 19.30 -3.59
CA LEU A 182 14.44 20.55 -4.33
C LEU A 182 15.76 21.25 -4.64
N GLN A 183 16.71 21.28 -3.69
CA GLN A 183 18.04 21.85 -3.90
C GLN A 183 18.85 21.06 -4.93
N TRP A 184 18.72 19.72 -4.93
CA TRP A 184 19.33 18.88 -5.96
C TRP A 184 18.73 19.19 -7.34
N LEU A 185 17.40 19.32 -7.43
CA LEU A 185 16.73 19.72 -8.67
C LEU A 185 17.18 21.09 -9.18
N GLY A 186 17.31 22.08 -8.31
CA GLY A 186 17.76 23.42 -8.70
C GLY A 186 19.18 23.42 -9.29
N ARG A 187 20.08 22.59 -8.74
CA ARG A 187 21.46 22.44 -9.24
C ARG A 187 21.58 21.72 -10.58
N MET A 188 20.56 20.97 -11.00
CA MET A 188 20.53 20.33 -12.31
C MET A 188 20.07 21.28 -13.43
N HIS A 189 19.51 22.44 -13.08
CA HIS A 189 18.99 23.44 -14.02
C HIS A 189 19.87 24.70 -14.12
N GLY A 190 20.93 24.82 -13.30
CA GLY A 190 21.90 25.92 -13.33
C GLY A 190 23.26 25.45 -13.80
#